data_AF-A0A849S8T1-F1
#
_entry.id   AF-A0A849S8T1-F1
#
_cell.length_a   1.000
_cell.length_b   1.000
_cell.length_c   1.000
_cell.angle_alpha   90.00
_cell.angle_beta   90.00
_cell.angle_gamma   90.00
#
_symmetry.space_group_name_H-M   'P 1'
#
loop_
_entity.id
_entity.type
_entity.pdbx_description
1 polymer ?
#
loop_
_entity_poly.entity_id
_entity_poly.type
_entity_poly.pdbx_seq_one_letter_code
_entity_poly.pdbx_strand_id
1 'polypeptide(L)'
;MRDEKYWLNTITSAIKSAKIAPLGKAGETPVSLLADELEALDPNSSYYVIKAMTSLINSPPQVVMKSDPDTYWSDLCYLSSYIKHSDQTELSEAFYGRLFGTQSLAEPLLVYALKGYIAASGTLHPDKFNELLPIICKERPIAWLDAAVRCGHFKLAEDQAKTLLKNNVLNVSGFIFGLDMWANKWNSGDAFSELVNRFRDAAPQPADKDKFAKWLERRGYPVIEPTPLIAKWLERRRCHNKDKLTKRLGQFNIHTNRKKISTTKSDPKIIEYLQKLKAPKYNRTPQAA
;
A
#
# COMPACT_ATOMS: atom_id res chain seq x y z
N MET A 1 -31.29 -26.55 -11.45
CA MET A 1 -29.93 -26.42 -10.91
C MET A 1 -29.32 -25.18 -11.52
N ARG A 2 -28.67 -24.32 -10.73
CA ARG A 2 -28.04 -23.08 -11.23
C ARG A 2 -26.68 -23.46 -11.82
N ASP A 3 -26.54 -23.30 -13.14
CA ASP A 3 -25.33 -23.66 -13.88
C ASP A 3 -24.35 -22.47 -13.97
N GLU A 4 -23.20 -22.68 -14.63
CA GLU A 4 -22.18 -21.65 -14.84
C GLU A 4 -22.74 -20.40 -15.54
N LYS A 5 -23.60 -20.58 -16.55
CA LYS A 5 -24.17 -19.47 -17.33
C LYS A 5 -25.09 -18.59 -16.48
N TYR A 6 -25.89 -19.20 -15.61
CA TYR A 6 -26.67 -18.47 -14.62
C TYR A 6 -25.79 -17.58 -13.74
N TRP A 7 -24.71 -18.15 -13.18
CA TRP A 7 -23.83 -17.43 -12.27
C TRP A 7 -23.03 -16.32 -12.97
N LEU A 8 -22.54 -16.57 -14.18
CA LEU A 8 -21.84 -15.57 -14.99
C LEU A 8 -22.71 -14.32 -15.21
N ASN A 9 -23.97 -14.51 -15.58
CA ASN A 9 -24.93 -13.43 -15.78
C ASN A 9 -25.27 -12.70 -14.47
N THR A 10 -25.46 -13.47 -13.39
CA THR A 10 -25.81 -12.93 -12.07
C THR A 10 -24.71 -12.04 -11.53
N ILE A 11 -23.47 -12.52 -11.51
CA ILE A 11 -22.29 -11.77 -11.04
C ILE A 11 -22.09 -10.51 -11.90
N THR A 12 -22.14 -10.65 -13.23
CA THR A 12 -21.98 -9.50 -14.14
C THR A 12 -23.04 -8.44 -13.92
N SER A 13 -24.29 -8.84 -13.68
CA SER A 13 -25.41 -7.91 -13.46
C SER A 13 -25.30 -7.19 -12.12
N ALA A 14 -24.86 -7.90 -11.07
CA ALA A 14 -24.62 -7.32 -9.75
C ALA A 14 -23.54 -6.23 -9.83
N ILE A 15 -22.39 -6.52 -10.44
CA ILE A 15 -21.28 -5.56 -10.59
C ILE A 15 -21.71 -4.34 -11.41
N LYS A 16 -22.44 -4.53 -12.52
CA LYS A 16 -22.98 -3.41 -13.33
C LYS A 16 -23.90 -2.49 -12.53
N SER A 17 -24.63 -3.04 -11.57
CA SER A 17 -25.65 -2.33 -10.80
C SER A 17 -25.15 -1.88 -9.43
N ALA A 18 -23.87 -2.06 -9.10
CA ALA A 18 -23.29 -1.85 -7.78
C ALA A 18 -23.51 -0.45 -7.20
N LYS A 19 -23.67 0.58 -8.06
CA LYS A 19 -23.90 1.98 -7.65
C LYS A 19 -25.35 2.30 -7.27
N ILE A 20 -26.29 1.36 -7.44
CA ILE A 20 -27.71 1.55 -7.17
C ILE A 20 -28.04 0.84 -5.85
N ALA A 21 -28.00 1.56 -4.73
CA ALA A 21 -28.61 1.08 -3.50
C ALA A 21 -30.14 1.05 -3.70
N PRO A 22 -30.84 -0.05 -3.35
CA PRO A 22 -32.30 -0.07 -3.36
C PRO A 22 -32.85 1.07 -2.49
N LEU A 23 -33.88 1.75 -2.98
CA LEU A 23 -34.56 2.83 -2.25
C LEU A 23 -34.94 2.35 -0.84
N GLY A 24 -34.46 3.07 0.19
CA GLY A 24 -34.78 2.81 1.59
C GLY A 24 -33.85 1.82 2.32
N LYS A 25 -32.82 1.26 1.67
CA LYS A 25 -31.89 0.29 2.27
C LYS A 25 -30.44 0.77 2.17
N ALA A 26 -30.04 1.64 3.10
CA ALA A 26 -28.65 2.11 3.18
C ALA A 26 -27.70 0.93 3.46
N GLY A 27 -26.71 0.73 2.58
CA GLY A 27 -25.68 -0.31 2.74
C GLY A 27 -25.98 -1.65 2.06
N GLU A 28 -27.21 -1.88 1.58
CA GLU A 28 -27.51 -3.04 0.73
C GLU A 28 -27.25 -2.66 -0.73
N THR A 29 -26.29 -3.31 -1.38
CA THR A 29 -26.05 -3.19 -2.82
C THR A 29 -26.30 -4.53 -3.49
N PRO A 30 -26.51 -4.58 -4.82
CA PRO A 30 -26.57 -5.85 -5.53
C PRO A 30 -25.34 -6.74 -5.30
N VAL A 31 -24.17 -6.13 -5.06
CA VAL A 31 -22.92 -6.84 -4.75
C VAL A 31 -22.94 -7.39 -3.32
N SER A 32 -23.40 -6.64 -2.32
CA SER A 32 -23.47 -7.14 -0.94
C SER A 32 -24.51 -8.25 -0.80
N LEU A 33 -25.67 -8.12 -1.43
CA LEU A 33 -26.70 -9.16 -1.44
C LEU A 33 -26.22 -10.44 -2.11
N LEU A 34 -25.45 -10.31 -3.20
CA LEU A 34 -24.82 -11.47 -3.84
C LEU A 34 -23.75 -12.08 -2.94
N ALA A 35 -22.95 -11.28 -2.21
CA ALA A 35 -21.97 -11.81 -1.26
C ALA A 35 -22.62 -12.68 -0.17
N ASP A 36 -23.75 -12.23 0.39
CA ASP A 36 -24.54 -13.01 1.36
C ASP A 36 -25.05 -14.32 0.75
N GLU A 37 -25.50 -14.29 -0.52
CA GLU A 37 -25.93 -15.49 -1.24
C GLU A 37 -24.78 -16.46 -1.49
N LEU A 38 -23.60 -15.95 -1.87
CA LEU A 38 -22.39 -16.76 -2.09
C LEU A 38 -21.90 -17.44 -0.80
N GLU A 39 -21.99 -16.75 0.32
CA GLU A 39 -21.60 -17.28 1.64
C GLU A 39 -22.48 -18.44 2.09
N ALA A 40 -23.75 -18.46 1.66
CA ALA A 40 -24.74 -19.48 2.02
C ALA A 40 -24.81 -20.67 1.05
N LEU A 41 -23.93 -20.74 0.04
CA LEU A 41 -24.00 -21.79 -0.98
C LEU A 41 -23.63 -23.16 -0.47
N ASP A 42 -24.32 -24.18 -0.98
CA ASP A 42 -23.89 -25.56 -0.86
C ASP A 42 -22.64 -25.84 -1.71
N PRO A 43 -21.88 -26.92 -1.43
CA PRO A 43 -20.67 -27.27 -2.18
C PRO A 43 -20.87 -27.48 -3.69
N ASN A 44 -22.01 -28.05 -4.12
CA ASN A 44 -22.26 -28.30 -5.55
C ASN A 44 -22.52 -26.99 -6.30
N SER A 45 -23.24 -26.05 -5.68
CA SER A 45 -23.45 -24.72 -6.25
C SER A 45 -22.15 -23.90 -6.30
N SER A 46 -21.29 -24.05 -5.29
CA SER A 46 -19.98 -23.37 -5.22
C SER A 46 -19.07 -23.71 -6.41
N TYR A 47 -19.13 -24.96 -6.90
CA TYR A 47 -18.39 -25.38 -8.10
C TYR A 47 -18.72 -24.53 -9.34
N TYR A 48 -20.01 -24.33 -9.63
CA TYR A 48 -20.43 -23.53 -10.79
C TYR A 48 -20.13 -22.04 -10.63
N VAL A 49 -20.11 -21.53 -9.40
CA VAL A 49 -19.68 -20.16 -9.11
C VAL A 49 -18.19 -19.98 -9.40
N ILE A 50 -17.34 -20.93 -8.96
CA ILE A 50 -15.90 -20.89 -9.26
C ILE A 50 -15.68 -20.85 -10.77
N LYS A 51 -16.34 -21.71 -11.54
CA LYS A 51 -16.23 -21.72 -13.01
C LYS A 51 -16.62 -20.37 -13.62
N ALA A 52 -17.75 -19.81 -13.18
CA ALA A 52 -18.21 -18.51 -13.65
C ALA A 52 -17.23 -17.38 -13.30
N MET A 53 -16.71 -17.34 -12.06
CA MET A 53 -15.74 -16.33 -11.63
C MET A 53 -14.41 -16.47 -12.35
N THR A 54 -13.88 -17.68 -12.51
CA THR A 54 -12.67 -17.94 -13.30
C THR A 54 -12.84 -17.46 -14.73
N SER A 55 -14.00 -17.73 -15.35
CA SER A 55 -14.33 -17.24 -16.69
C SER A 55 -14.34 -15.70 -16.75
N LEU A 56 -14.94 -15.04 -15.77
CA LEU A 56 -14.97 -13.58 -15.65
C LEU A 56 -13.58 -12.97 -15.37
N ILE A 57 -12.72 -13.66 -14.63
CA ILE A 57 -11.33 -13.25 -14.41
C ILE A 57 -10.55 -13.38 -15.72
N ASN A 58 -10.68 -14.50 -16.43
CA ASN A 58 -9.91 -14.79 -17.65
C ASN A 58 -10.43 -14.03 -18.88
N SER A 59 -11.71 -13.69 -18.92
CA SER A 59 -12.38 -13.01 -20.04
C SER A 59 -13.39 -11.98 -19.54
N PRO A 60 -12.92 -10.85 -18.97
CA PRO A 60 -13.81 -9.87 -18.37
C PRO A 60 -14.70 -9.19 -19.43
N PRO A 61 -15.98 -8.92 -19.12
CA PRO A 61 -16.90 -8.29 -20.07
C PRO A 61 -16.41 -6.91 -20.50
N GLN A 62 -16.03 -6.76 -21.77
CA GLN A 62 -15.38 -5.56 -22.31
C GLN A 62 -16.19 -4.27 -22.10
N VAL A 63 -17.52 -4.36 -22.14
CA VAL A 63 -18.40 -3.21 -21.90
C VAL A 63 -18.26 -2.68 -20.47
N VAL A 64 -18.13 -3.57 -19.48
CA VAL A 64 -17.97 -3.19 -18.06
C VAL A 64 -16.56 -2.69 -17.79
N MET A 65 -15.57 -3.36 -18.37
CA MET A 65 -14.16 -2.97 -18.28
C MET A 65 -13.87 -1.58 -18.85
N LYS A 66 -14.60 -1.17 -19.90
CA LYS A 66 -14.45 0.17 -20.49
C LYS A 66 -15.08 1.28 -19.65
N SER A 67 -16.11 0.98 -18.86
CA SER A 67 -16.80 2.00 -18.06
C SER A 67 -16.13 2.27 -16.73
N ASP A 68 -15.73 1.23 -15.99
CA ASP A 68 -15.21 1.35 -14.63
C ASP A 68 -14.39 0.10 -14.23
N PRO A 69 -13.13 -0.01 -14.69
CA PRO A 69 -12.32 -1.21 -14.45
C PRO A 69 -11.96 -1.40 -12.97
N ASP A 70 -11.78 -0.32 -12.21
CA ASP A 70 -11.52 -0.38 -10.77
C ASP A 70 -12.68 -1.02 -10.01
N THR A 71 -13.91 -0.55 -10.24
CA THR A 71 -15.10 -1.11 -9.60
C THR A 71 -15.28 -2.57 -9.98
N TYR A 72 -15.09 -2.92 -11.26
CA TYR A 72 -15.19 -4.30 -11.71
C TYR A 72 -14.23 -5.23 -10.96
N TRP A 73 -12.94 -4.89 -10.92
CA TRP A 73 -11.93 -5.74 -10.27
C TRP A 73 -12.07 -5.74 -8.75
N SER A 74 -12.44 -4.61 -8.15
CA SER A 74 -12.72 -4.51 -6.73
C SER A 74 -13.89 -5.42 -6.32
N ASP A 75 -15.01 -5.34 -7.02
CA ASP A 75 -16.22 -6.12 -6.70
C ASP A 75 -16.03 -7.60 -7.00
N LEU A 76 -15.35 -7.95 -8.10
CA LEU A 76 -15.04 -9.34 -8.42
C LEU A 76 -14.13 -9.98 -7.36
N CYS A 77 -13.09 -9.25 -6.91
CA CYS A 77 -12.22 -9.68 -5.81
C CYS A 77 -12.98 -9.77 -4.48
N TYR A 78 -13.90 -8.85 -4.22
CA TYR A 78 -14.73 -8.88 -3.02
C TYR A 78 -15.61 -10.13 -3.01
N LEU A 79 -16.38 -10.36 -4.07
CA LEU A 79 -17.27 -11.52 -4.19
C LEU A 79 -16.52 -12.84 -4.10
N SER A 80 -15.33 -12.96 -4.69
CA SER A 80 -14.55 -14.21 -4.63
C SER A 80 -14.18 -14.61 -3.20
N SER A 81 -14.06 -13.65 -2.27
CA SER A 81 -13.73 -13.93 -0.88
C SER A 81 -14.86 -14.58 -0.05
N TYR A 82 -16.09 -14.61 -0.58
CA TYR A 82 -17.27 -15.16 0.10
C TYR A 82 -17.55 -16.63 -0.27
N ILE A 83 -16.80 -17.21 -1.19
CA ILE A 83 -16.96 -18.62 -1.59
C ILE A 83 -16.21 -19.51 -0.58
N LYS A 84 -16.92 -20.17 0.35
CA LYS A 84 -16.27 -20.91 1.46
C LYS A 84 -16.12 -22.41 1.25
N HIS A 85 -16.96 -23.03 0.42
CA HIS A 85 -17.20 -24.48 0.46
C HIS A 85 -16.56 -25.29 -0.66
N SER A 86 -15.45 -24.81 -1.23
CA SER A 86 -14.86 -25.42 -2.43
C SER A 86 -13.37 -25.15 -2.55
N ASP A 87 -12.68 -26.05 -3.26
CA ASP A 87 -11.30 -25.85 -3.68
C ASP A 87 -11.20 -24.61 -4.59
N GLN A 88 -10.45 -23.60 -4.15
CA GLN A 88 -10.29 -22.34 -4.87
C GLN A 88 -9.03 -22.30 -5.75
N THR A 89 -8.37 -23.44 -5.97
CA THR A 89 -7.14 -23.52 -6.79
C THR A 89 -7.33 -22.87 -8.16
N GLU A 90 -8.43 -23.15 -8.85
CA GLU A 90 -8.71 -22.57 -10.16
C GLU A 90 -8.88 -21.03 -10.11
N LEU A 91 -9.51 -20.50 -9.06
CA LEU A 91 -9.60 -19.04 -8.84
C LEU A 91 -8.24 -18.42 -8.57
N SER A 92 -7.45 -19.09 -7.73
CA SER A 92 -6.09 -18.67 -7.37
C SER A 92 -5.20 -18.61 -8.63
N GLU A 93 -5.22 -19.64 -9.47
CA GLU A 93 -4.48 -19.66 -10.74
C GLU A 93 -4.92 -18.55 -11.69
N ALA A 94 -6.23 -18.28 -11.79
CA ALA A 94 -6.75 -17.19 -12.61
C ALA A 94 -6.25 -15.82 -12.15
N PHE A 95 -6.31 -15.53 -10.84
CA PHE A 95 -5.76 -14.29 -10.28
C PHE A 95 -4.23 -14.21 -10.41
N TYR A 96 -3.51 -15.33 -10.27
CA TYR A 96 -2.07 -15.38 -10.51
C TYR A 96 -1.72 -15.02 -11.97
N GLY A 97 -2.49 -15.54 -12.94
CA GLY A 97 -2.35 -15.17 -14.35
C GLY A 97 -2.57 -13.67 -14.60
N ARG A 98 -3.44 -13.04 -13.81
CA ARG A 98 -3.67 -11.58 -13.83
C ARG A 98 -2.59 -10.76 -13.10
N LEU A 99 -1.79 -11.38 -12.24
CA LEU A 99 -0.63 -10.75 -11.62
C LEU A 99 0.61 -10.81 -12.51
N PHE A 100 0.95 -12.00 -12.99
CA PHE A 100 2.26 -12.27 -13.60
C PHE A 100 2.20 -12.88 -15.01
N GLY A 101 1.01 -13.21 -15.50
CA GLY A 101 0.83 -13.88 -16.79
C GLY A 101 0.84 -12.93 -18.00
N THR A 102 0.67 -13.50 -19.19
CA THR A 102 0.56 -12.74 -20.45
C THR A 102 -0.65 -11.81 -20.50
N GLN A 103 -1.66 -12.09 -19.67
CA GLN A 103 -2.85 -11.27 -19.50
C GLN A 103 -2.83 -10.47 -18.19
N SER A 104 -1.63 -10.18 -17.67
CA SER A 104 -1.44 -9.37 -16.47
C SER A 104 -2.19 -8.04 -16.58
N LEU A 105 -2.74 -7.58 -15.45
CA LEU A 105 -3.45 -6.31 -15.39
C LEU A 105 -2.47 -5.15 -15.49
N ALA A 106 -2.98 -3.99 -15.91
CA ALA A 106 -2.24 -2.75 -15.81
C ALA A 106 -1.89 -2.46 -14.34
N GLU A 107 -0.74 -1.81 -14.12
CA GLU A 107 -0.17 -1.53 -12.79
C GLU A 107 -1.19 -1.08 -11.71
N PRO A 108 -2.07 -0.08 -11.95
CA PRO A 108 -3.00 0.37 -10.91
C PRO A 108 -4.02 -0.70 -10.47
N LEU A 109 -4.26 -1.71 -11.31
CA LEU A 109 -5.23 -2.78 -11.07
C LEU A 109 -4.60 -4.04 -10.48
N LEU A 110 -3.26 -4.17 -10.48
CA LEU A 110 -2.56 -5.34 -9.95
C LEU A 110 -2.87 -5.59 -8.47
N VAL A 111 -3.20 -4.55 -7.71
CA VAL A 111 -3.62 -4.68 -6.31
C VAL A 111 -4.87 -5.55 -6.15
N TYR A 112 -5.82 -5.52 -7.09
CA TYR A 112 -7.02 -6.34 -7.01
C TYR A 112 -6.72 -7.79 -7.35
N ALA A 113 -5.83 -8.05 -8.32
CA ALA A 113 -5.37 -9.39 -8.61
C ALA A 113 -4.58 -9.98 -7.43
N LEU A 114 -3.76 -9.18 -6.75
CA LEU A 114 -3.06 -9.60 -5.53
C LEU A 114 -4.05 -9.97 -4.42
N LYS A 115 -5.04 -9.11 -4.15
CA LYS A 115 -6.06 -9.39 -3.13
C LYS A 115 -6.86 -10.64 -3.47
N GLY A 116 -7.28 -10.81 -4.72
CA GLY A 116 -8.01 -11.98 -5.19
C GLY A 116 -7.21 -13.26 -5.04
N TYR A 117 -5.93 -13.25 -5.46
CA TYR A 117 -5.01 -14.37 -5.32
C TYR A 117 -4.88 -14.81 -3.85
N ILE A 118 -4.63 -13.86 -2.95
CA ILE A 118 -4.48 -14.13 -1.52
C ILE A 118 -5.79 -14.57 -0.86
N ALA A 119 -6.94 -14.01 -1.28
CA ALA A 119 -8.25 -14.43 -0.80
C ALA A 119 -8.55 -15.89 -1.21
N ALA A 120 -8.13 -16.28 -2.41
CA ALA A 120 -8.20 -17.66 -2.91
C ALA A 120 -7.11 -18.59 -2.35
N SER A 121 -6.55 -18.26 -1.18
CA SER A 121 -5.49 -19.02 -0.49
C SER A 121 -4.18 -19.17 -1.28
N GLY A 122 -3.95 -18.33 -2.30
CA GLY A 122 -2.69 -18.26 -3.01
C GLY A 122 -1.54 -17.83 -2.09
N THR A 123 -0.34 -18.36 -2.35
CA THR A 123 0.88 -18.03 -1.59
C THR A 123 1.99 -17.64 -2.55
N LEU A 124 2.60 -16.46 -2.33
CA LEU A 124 3.72 -15.98 -3.13
C LEU A 124 5.06 -16.25 -2.42
N HIS A 125 6.09 -16.55 -3.20
CA HIS A 125 7.48 -16.56 -2.73
C HIS A 125 7.97 -15.12 -2.44
N PRO A 126 8.90 -14.89 -1.50
CA PRO A 126 9.45 -13.56 -1.22
C PRO A 126 9.97 -12.80 -2.45
N ASP A 127 10.53 -13.50 -3.44
CA ASP A 127 11.03 -12.87 -4.66
C ASP A 127 9.91 -12.18 -5.46
N LYS A 128 8.72 -12.79 -5.50
CA LYS A 128 7.54 -12.17 -6.12
C LYS A 128 7.03 -10.96 -5.35
N PHE A 129 7.15 -10.96 -4.03
CA PHE A 129 6.85 -9.77 -3.24
C PHE A 129 7.81 -8.61 -3.56
N ASN A 130 9.09 -8.90 -3.77
CA ASN A 130 10.08 -7.90 -4.17
C ASN A 130 9.79 -7.34 -5.57
N GLU A 131 9.38 -8.18 -6.53
CA GLU A 131 8.92 -7.73 -7.86
C GLU A 131 7.71 -6.78 -7.77
N LEU A 132 6.77 -7.06 -6.86
CA LEU A 132 5.57 -6.24 -6.65
C LEU A 132 5.81 -4.98 -5.80
N LEU A 133 6.97 -4.88 -5.14
CA LEU A 133 7.31 -3.74 -4.29
C LEU A 133 7.28 -2.39 -5.03
N PRO A 134 7.97 -2.19 -6.17
CA PRO A 134 7.97 -0.91 -6.88
C PRO A 134 6.60 -0.49 -7.42
N ILE A 135 5.68 -1.45 -7.60
CA ILE A 135 4.38 -1.25 -8.24
C ILE A 135 3.29 -1.10 -7.16
N ILE A 136 3.00 -2.16 -6.41
CA ILE A 136 1.89 -2.19 -5.47
C ILE A 136 2.26 -1.53 -4.15
N CYS A 137 3.45 -1.78 -3.59
CA CYS A 137 3.80 -1.24 -2.27
C CYS A 137 3.92 0.30 -2.29
N LYS A 138 4.34 0.88 -3.42
CA LYS A 138 4.44 2.33 -3.61
C LYS A 138 3.07 3.02 -3.59
N GLU A 139 2.06 2.44 -4.25
CA GLU A 139 0.74 3.05 -4.39
C GLU A 139 -0.24 2.61 -3.30
N ARG A 140 -0.17 1.33 -2.91
CA ARG A 140 -1.09 0.64 -2.00
C ARG A 140 -0.30 -0.17 -0.96
N PRO A 141 0.53 0.48 -0.11
CA PRO A 141 1.44 -0.19 0.81
C PRO A 141 0.75 -1.19 1.76
N ILE A 142 -0.42 -0.83 2.29
CA ILE A 142 -1.15 -1.70 3.23
C ILE A 142 -1.56 -3.02 2.56
N ALA A 143 -2.03 -2.99 1.32
CA ALA A 143 -2.45 -4.20 0.61
C ALA A 143 -1.26 -5.14 0.34
N TRP A 144 -0.09 -4.59 0.03
CA TRP A 144 1.14 -5.38 -0.14
C TRP A 144 1.57 -6.03 1.19
N LEU A 145 1.53 -5.26 2.28
CA LEU A 145 1.91 -5.75 3.61
C LEU A 145 0.94 -6.85 4.10
N ASP A 146 -0.36 -6.66 3.92
CA ASP A 146 -1.39 -7.65 4.26
C ASP A 146 -1.18 -8.96 3.49
N ALA A 147 -0.84 -8.88 2.21
CA ALA A 147 -0.53 -10.04 1.39
C ALA A 147 0.73 -10.76 1.90
N ALA A 148 1.79 -10.03 2.25
CA ALA A 148 3.02 -10.63 2.79
C ALA A 148 2.76 -11.39 4.10
N VAL A 149 1.95 -10.82 5.00
CA VAL A 149 1.57 -11.48 6.27
C VAL A 149 0.70 -12.71 6.03
N ARG A 150 -0.26 -12.65 5.10
CA ARG A 150 -1.12 -13.80 4.76
C ARG A 150 -0.34 -14.94 4.12
N CYS A 151 0.74 -14.66 3.40
CA CYS A 151 1.69 -15.65 2.88
C CYS A 151 2.69 -16.15 3.94
N GLY A 152 2.64 -15.67 5.19
CA GLY A 152 3.56 -16.08 6.26
C GLY A 152 4.92 -15.36 6.25
N HIS A 153 5.12 -14.34 5.42
CA HIS A 153 6.39 -13.60 5.33
C HIS A 153 6.45 -12.47 6.36
N PHE A 154 6.33 -12.82 7.64
CA PHE A 154 6.22 -11.88 8.75
C PHE A 154 7.40 -10.90 8.86
N LYS A 155 8.63 -11.39 8.71
CA LYS A 155 9.84 -10.55 8.77
C LYS A 155 9.90 -9.55 7.62
N LEU A 156 9.55 -9.99 6.41
CA LEU A 156 9.48 -9.13 5.22
C LEU A 156 8.44 -8.01 5.42
N ALA A 157 7.26 -8.36 5.92
CA ALA A 157 6.21 -7.39 6.23
C ALA A 157 6.65 -6.40 7.33
N GLU A 158 7.30 -6.89 8.40
CA GLU A 158 7.81 -6.04 9.48
C GLU A 158 8.85 -5.03 8.97
N ASP A 159 9.86 -5.50 8.24
CA ASP A 159 10.95 -4.66 7.75
C ASP A 159 10.44 -3.58 6.78
N GLN A 160 9.51 -3.95 5.90
CA GLN A 160 8.90 -3.02 4.97
C GLN A 160 7.96 -2.03 5.69
N ALA A 161 7.13 -2.47 6.64
CA ALA A 161 6.27 -1.58 7.42
C ALA A 161 7.10 -0.54 8.19
N LYS A 162 8.20 -0.95 8.83
CA LYS A 162 9.13 -0.02 9.50
C LYS A 162 9.73 1.00 8.54
N THR A 163 10.10 0.57 7.33
CA THR A 163 10.65 1.47 6.30
C THR A 163 9.62 2.51 5.87
N LEU A 164 8.39 2.07 5.59
CA LEU A 164 7.29 2.95 5.18
C LEU A 164 6.87 3.93 6.28
N LEU A 165 6.89 3.50 7.54
CA LEU A 165 6.64 4.34 8.71
C LEU A 165 7.72 5.42 8.85
N LYS A 166 9.00 5.03 8.85
CA LYS A 166 10.13 5.98 8.97
C LYS A 166 10.13 7.03 7.85
N ASN A 167 9.72 6.64 6.66
CA ASN A 167 9.66 7.52 5.49
C ASN A 167 8.35 8.31 5.39
N ASN A 168 7.43 8.16 6.36
CA ASN A 168 6.13 8.85 6.40
C ASN A 168 5.26 8.60 5.15
N VAL A 169 5.35 7.39 4.58
CA VAL A 169 4.56 6.98 3.40
C VAL A 169 3.31 6.21 3.82
N LEU A 170 3.35 5.54 4.97
CA LEU A 170 2.26 4.70 5.45
C LEU A 170 1.18 5.56 6.13
N ASN A 171 -0.08 5.45 5.66
CA ASN A 171 -1.22 5.95 6.42
C ASN A 171 -1.42 5.09 7.67
N VAL A 172 -0.99 5.61 8.82
CA VAL A 172 -1.01 4.88 10.10
C VAL A 172 -2.43 4.52 10.54
N SER A 173 -3.41 5.39 10.30
CA SER A 173 -4.79 5.11 10.67
C SER A 173 -5.34 3.90 9.90
N GLY A 174 -5.08 3.83 8.59
CA GLY A 174 -5.43 2.67 7.77
C GLY A 174 -4.67 1.41 8.19
N PHE A 175 -3.37 1.55 8.46
CA PHE A 175 -2.52 0.42 8.86
C PHE A 175 -2.95 -0.21 10.18
N ILE A 176 -3.40 0.60 11.14
CA ILE A 176 -3.89 0.13 12.45
C ILE A 176 -5.11 -0.80 12.30
N PHE A 177 -6.01 -0.55 11.35
CA PHE A 177 -7.12 -1.48 11.10
C PHE A 177 -6.65 -2.85 10.63
N GLY A 178 -5.55 -2.91 9.88
CA GLY A 178 -4.95 -4.17 9.42
C GLY A 178 -4.32 -4.99 10.55
N LEU A 179 -3.86 -4.35 11.63
CA LEU A 179 -3.14 -5.03 12.73
C LEU A 179 -3.98 -6.11 13.43
N ASP A 180 -5.30 -5.94 13.52
CA ASP A 180 -6.16 -6.97 14.11
C ASP A 180 -6.19 -8.25 13.27
N MET A 181 -6.22 -8.09 11.94
CA MET A 181 -6.11 -9.24 11.05
C MET A 181 -4.74 -9.90 11.15
N TRP A 182 -3.68 -9.11 11.31
CA TRP A 182 -2.32 -9.62 11.45
C TRP A 182 -2.16 -10.41 12.74
N ALA A 183 -2.70 -9.91 13.86
CA ALA A 183 -2.64 -10.59 15.14
C ALA A 183 -3.16 -12.03 15.06
N ASN A 184 -4.27 -12.25 14.35
CA ASN A 184 -4.88 -13.56 14.15
C ASN A 184 -4.05 -14.51 13.25
N LYS A 185 -3.13 -13.96 12.45
CA LYS A 185 -2.28 -14.72 11.52
C LYS A 185 -0.82 -14.80 11.98
N TRP A 186 -0.45 -14.03 13.00
CA TRP A 186 0.94 -13.86 13.40
C TRP A 186 1.46 -15.11 14.08
N ASN A 187 2.46 -15.75 13.46
CA ASN A 187 3.12 -16.93 14.00
C ASN A 187 4.64 -16.83 13.82
N SER A 188 5.23 -15.68 14.21
CA SER A 188 6.67 -15.44 14.06
C SER A 188 7.49 -15.91 15.26
N GLY A 189 6.86 -16.41 16.33
CA GLY A 189 7.49 -16.70 17.63
C GLY A 189 7.58 -15.50 18.58
N ASP A 190 7.54 -14.27 18.07
CA ASP A 190 7.49 -13.04 18.88
C ASP A 190 6.06 -12.73 19.31
N ALA A 191 5.90 -12.13 20.49
CA ALA A 191 4.62 -11.57 20.91
C ALA A 191 4.19 -10.44 19.95
N PHE A 192 2.96 -10.49 19.43
CA PHE A 192 2.45 -9.48 18.49
C PHE A 192 2.45 -8.06 19.08
N SER A 193 2.27 -7.93 20.40
CA SER A 193 2.37 -6.65 21.10
C SER A 193 3.77 -6.02 21.01
N GLU A 194 4.83 -6.82 21.00
CA GLU A 194 6.21 -6.32 20.81
C GLU A 194 6.40 -5.79 19.40
N LEU A 195 5.88 -6.47 18.38
CA LEU A 195 5.89 -5.98 17.00
C LEU A 195 5.24 -4.60 16.90
N VAL A 196 4.06 -4.42 17.51
CA VAL A 196 3.33 -3.14 17.47
C VAL A 196 4.10 -2.05 18.23
N ASN A 197 4.77 -2.37 19.34
CA ASN A 197 5.70 -1.44 19.99
C ASN A 197 6.86 -1.04 19.05
N ARG A 198 7.42 -1.97 18.28
CA ARG A 198 8.47 -1.67 17.29
C ARG A 198 7.96 -0.77 16.15
N PHE A 199 6.70 -0.90 15.75
CA PHE A 199 6.07 0.03 14.79
C PHE A 199 5.85 1.41 15.39
N ARG A 200 5.38 1.50 16.63
CA ARG A 200 5.29 2.77 17.36
C ARG A 200 6.64 3.49 17.40
N ASP A 201 7.72 2.77 17.70
CA ASP A 201 9.05 3.37 17.80
C ASP A 201 9.59 3.84 16.44
N ALA A 202 9.20 3.17 15.35
CA ALA A 202 9.55 3.53 13.99
C ALA A 202 8.76 4.74 13.45
N ALA A 203 7.57 5.02 13.99
CA ALA A 203 6.75 6.15 13.56
C ALA A 203 7.42 7.50 13.88
N PRO A 204 7.52 8.43 12.92
CA PRO A 204 8.25 9.69 13.10
C PRO A 204 7.46 10.71 13.93
N GLN A 205 6.14 10.73 13.80
CA GLN A 205 5.28 11.74 14.42
C GLN A 205 4.73 11.28 15.77
N PRO A 206 4.73 12.14 16.81
CA PRO A 206 4.13 11.81 18.11
C PRO A 206 2.66 11.37 18.01
N ALA A 207 1.88 11.99 17.12
CA ALA A 207 0.48 11.65 16.91
C ALA A 207 0.29 10.21 16.40
N ASP A 208 1.20 9.71 15.56
CA ASP A 208 1.12 8.33 15.07
C ASP A 208 1.57 7.33 16.14
N LYS A 209 2.55 7.70 16.97
CA LYS A 209 2.94 6.90 18.14
C LYS A 209 1.77 6.72 19.11
N ASP A 210 1.04 7.79 19.38
CA ASP A 210 -0.14 7.77 20.23
C ASP A 210 -1.23 6.82 19.69
N LYS A 211 -1.42 6.74 18.37
CA LYS A 211 -2.38 5.79 17.79
C LYS A 211 -1.99 4.33 18.05
N PHE A 212 -0.71 3.97 17.92
CA PHE A 212 -0.24 2.62 18.27
C PHE A 212 -0.34 2.35 19.78
N ALA A 213 -0.01 3.34 20.62
CA ALA A 213 -0.16 3.21 22.07
C ALA A 213 -1.62 2.94 22.45
N LYS A 214 -2.57 3.72 21.92
CA LYS A 214 -4.01 3.49 22.10
C LYS A 214 -4.47 2.12 21.59
N TRP A 215 -3.91 1.64 20.49
CA TRP A 215 -4.23 0.30 19.98
C TRP A 215 -3.80 -0.80 20.97
N LEU A 216 -2.60 -0.67 21.56
CA LEU A 216 -2.07 -1.57 22.59
C LEU A 216 -2.90 -1.52 23.87
N GLU A 217 -3.17 -0.32 24.39
CA GLU A 217 -3.95 -0.08 25.62
C GLU A 217 -5.35 -0.69 25.53
N ARG A 218 -6.06 -0.49 24.42
CA ARG A 218 -7.40 -1.05 24.20
C ARG A 218 -7.45 -2.58 24.24
N ARG A 219 -6.31 -3.25 24.05
CA ARG A 219 -6.16 -4.71 24.08
C ARG A 219 -5.47 -5.20 25.36
N GLY A 220 -5.23 -4.32 26.32
CA GLY A 220 -4.56 -4.66 27.59
C GLY A 220 -3.08 -5.00 27.44
N TYR A 221 -2.45 -4.63 26.32
CA TYR A 221 -1.03 -4.88 26.10
C TYR A 221 -0.16 -3.77 26.71
N PRO A 222 1.03 -4.11 27.23
CA PRO A 222 1.95 -3.10 27.73
C PRO A 222 2.47 -2.21 26.61
N VAL A 223 2.43 -0.91 26.86
CA VAL A 223 3.12 0.12 26.10
C VAL A 223 4.57 0.13 26.60
N ILE A 224 5.47 -0.53 25.87
CA ILE A 224 6.88 -0.66 26.28
C ILE A 224 7.59 0.64 25.96
N GLU A 225 7.77 1.53 26.91
CA GLU A 225 8.60 2.72 26.69
C GLU A 225 10.03 2.31 26.30
N PRO A 226 10.66 2.94 25.28
CA PRO A 226 12.05 2.67 24.97
C PRO A 226 12.87 2.93 26.23
N THR A 227 13.61 1.91 26.68
CA THR A 227 14.37 1.93 27.94
C THR A 227 15.18 3.24 28.05
N PRO A 228 15.35 3.84 29.23
CA PRO A 228 16.03 5.13 29.39
C PRO A 228 17.40 5.21 28.72
N LEU A 229 18.11 4.07 28.60
CA LEU A 229 19.38 3.96 27.88
C LEU A 229 19.23 4.11 26.36
N ILE A 230 18.18 3.56 25.76
CA ILE A 230 17.86 3.67 24.32
C ILE A 230 17.35 5.09 24.01
N ALA A 231 16.50 5.65 24.88
CA ALA A 231 16.07 7.05 24.76
C ALA A 231 17.28 8.01 24.80
N LYS A 232 18.18 7.82 25.78
CA LYS A 232 19.41 8.59 25.92
C LYS A 232 20.40 8.36 24.77
N TRP A 233 20.45 7.16 24.19
CA TRP A 233 21.27 6.87 23.01
C TRP A 233 20.70 7.50 21.73
N LEU A 234 19.38 7.46 21.53
CA LEU A 234 18.69 8.11 20.41
C LEU A 234 18.81 9.64 20.50
N GLU A 235 18.70 10.22 21.70
CA GLU A 235 18.99 11.64 21.96
C GLU A 235 20.44 11.97 21.65
N ARG A 236 21.41 11.19 22.17
CA ARG A 236 22.84 11.40 21.86
C ARG A 236 23.11 11.33 20.36
N ARG A 237 22.45 10.43 19.63
CA ARG A 237 22.64 10.27 18.17
C ARG A 237 22.00 11.42 17.39
N ARG A 238 20.83 11.92 17.82
CA ARG A 238 20.21 13.15 17.26
C ARG A 238 21.08 14.38 17.53
N CYS A 239 21.58 14.56 18.75
CA CYS A 239 22.48 15.66 19.10
C CYS A 239 23.80 15.57 18.33
N HIS A 240 24.40 14.39 18.20
CA HIS A 240 25.64 14.20 17.44
C HIS A 240 25.47 14.48 15.93
N ASN A 241 24.33 14.12 15.34
CA ASN A 241 24.03 14.46 13.95
C ASN A 241 23.74 15.97 13.77
N LYS A 242 23.05 16.59 14.75
CA LYS A 242 22.83 18.03 14.78
C LYS A 242 24.17 18.75 14.89
N ASP A 243 25.05 18.37 15.81
CA ASP A 243 26.40 18.93 16.00
C ASP A 243 27.31 18.71 14.79
N LYS A 244 27.22 17.58 14.10
CA LYS A 244 27.92 17.35 12.82
C LYS A 244 27.43 18.30 11.73
N LEU A 245 26.11 18.54 11.65
CA LEU A 245 25.51 19.51 10.73
C LEU A 245 25.90 20.95 11.11
N THR A 246 25.86 21.32 12.39
CA THR A 246 26.25 22.65 12.89
C THR A 246 27.75 22.88 12.72
N LYS A 247 28.60 21.86 12.94
CA LYS A 247 30.05 21.95 12.65
C LYS A 247 30.32 22.03 11.15
N ARG A 248 29.60 21.29 10.31
CA ARG A 248 29.74 21.41 8.85
C ARG A 248 29.28 22.76 8.33
N LEU A 249 28.17 23.31 8.86
CA LEU A 249 27.68 24.65 8.54
C LEU A 249 28.59 25.76 9.09
N GLY A 250 29.15 25.57 10.29
CA GLY A 250 30.15 26.46 10.87
C GLY A 250 31.47 26.45 10.10
N GLN A 251 31.95 25.27 9.67
CA GLN A 251 33.10 25.14 8.79
C GLN A 251 32.84 25.75 7.40
N PHE A 252 31.62 25.61 6.86
CA PHE A 252 31.20 26.29 5.63
C PHE A 252 31.22 27.81 5.79
N ASN A 253 30.68 28.35 6.88
CA ASN A 253 30.67 29.79 7.17
C ASN A 253 32.08 30.36 7.43
N ILE A 254 32.98 29.58 8.04
CA ILE A 254 34.40 29.95 8.20
C ILE A 254 35.12 29.95 6.84
N HIS A 255 34.81 29.00 5.94
CA HIS A 255 35.38 28.96 4.59
C HIS A 255 34.86 30.09 3.68
N THR A 256 33.58 30.48 3.81
CA THR A 256 33.00 31.60 3.05
C THR A 256 33.43 32.97 3.59
N ASN A 257 33.69 33.10 4.90
CA ASN A 257 34.23 34.34 5.47
C ASN A 257 35.75 34.48 5.28
N ARG A 258 36.52 33.38 5.21
CA ARG A 258 37.95 33.44 4.82
C ARG A 258 38.17 33.80 3.35
N LYS A 259 37.18 33.61 2.47
CA LYS A 259 37.25 34.01 1.04
C LYS A 259 36.77 35.42 0.74
N LYS A 260 36.36 36.21 1.76
CA LYS A 260 35.80 37.55 1.53
C LYS A 260 36.70 38.73 1.89
N ILE A 261 37.96 38.53 2.29
CA ILE A 261 38.89 39.63 2.53
C ILE A 261 40.28 39.29 1.96
N SER A 262 40.75 40.14 1.04
CA SER A 262 42.07 40.16 0.37
C SER A 262 42.29 39.06 -0.70
N THR A 263 42.49 39.31 -2.00
CA THR A 263 42.90 40.51 -2.73
C THR A 263 42.62 40.30 -4.24
N THR A 264 42.21 41.39 -4.89
CA THR A 264 42.42 41.78 -6.29
C THR A 264 43.40 40.95 -7.14
N LYS A 265 42.87 40.18 -8.09
CA LYS A 265 43.24 40.13 -9.53
C LYS A 265 42.36 39.08 -10.22
N SER A 266 41.22 39.52 -10.73
CA SER A 266 40.28 38.68 -11.45
C SER A 266 40.85 38.29 -12.82
N ASP A 267 40.92 36.99 -13.07
CA ASP A 267 41.32 36.40 -14.35
C ASP A 267 40.36 36.86 -15.47
N PRO A 268 40.86 37.47 -16.58
CA PRO A 268 40.02 37.99 -17.67
C PRO A 268 39.02 36.96 -18.23
N LYS A 269 39.35 35.67 -18.18
CA LYS A 269 38.48 34.58 -18.65
C LYS A 269 37.23 34.39 -17.79
N ILE A 270 37.30 34.70 -16.49
CA ILE A 270 36.16 34.60 -15.57
C ILE A 270 35.19 35.77 -15.78
N ILE A 271 35.71 36.96 -16.10
CA ILE A 271 34.88 38.13 -16.43
C ILE A 271 34.13 37.91 -17.76
N GLU A 272 34.80 37.35 -18.77
CA GLU A 272 34.17 37.05 -20.07
C GLU A 272 33.06 35.99 -19.95
N TYR A 273 33.27 34.96 -19.11
CA TYR A 273 32.27 33.92 -18.84
C TYR A 273 31.03 34.48 -18.11
N LEU A 274 31.23 35.38 -17.15
CA LEU A 274 30.14 36.02 -16.39
C LEU A 274 29.35 37.05 -17.21
N GLN A 275 29.98 37.69 -18.21
CA GLN A 275 29.29 38.57 -19.16
C GLN A 275 28.40 37.77 -20.12
N LYS A 276 28.82 36.57 -20.56
CA LYS A 276 28.00 35.66 -21.37
C LYS A 276 26.76 35.12 -20.62
N LEU A 277 26.82 35.04 -19.29
CA LEU A 277 25.72 34.55 -18.45
C LEU A 277 24.70 35.62 -18.04
N LYS A 278 24.95 36.91 -18.31
CA LYS A 278 24.07 38.03 -17.93
C LYS A 278 23.19 38.58 -19.05
N ALA A 279 22.85 37.78 -20.05
CA ALA A 279 21.83 38.13 -21.05
C ALA A 279 20.49 37.42 -20.78
N PRO A 280 19.56 38.02 -20.00
CA PRO A 280 18.17 37.62 -20.05
C PRO A 280 17.50 38.23 -21.29
N LYS A 281 17.21 37.40 -22.30
CA LYS A 281 16.11 37.67 -23.24
C LYS A 281 14.81 37.39 -22.50
N TYR A 282 14.15 38.42 -21.98
CA TYR A 282 12.69 38.45 -21.84
C TYR A 282 12.22 39.90 -21.92
N ASN A 283 11.83 40.30 -23.14
CA ASN A 283 10.93 41.43 -23.33
C ASN A 283 9.56 41.03 -22.78
N ARG A 284 9.13 41.70 -21.71
CA ARG A 284 7.70 41.93 -21.46
C ARG A 284 7.48 43.43 -21.56
N THR A 285 6.96 43.85 -22.69
CA THR A 285 6.38 45.18 -22.87
C THR A 285 5.10 45.27 -22.04
N PRO A 286 4.91 46.33 -21.24
CA PRO A 286 3.60 46.70 -20.73
C PRO A 286 2.94 47.69 -21.71
N GLN A 287 1.67 47.48 -22.04
CA GLN A 287 0.82 48.56 -22.50
C GLN A 287 -0.47 48.53 -21.69
N ALA A 288 -0.74 49.68 -21.06
CA ALA A 288 -2.02 50.08 -20.55
C ALA A 288 -2.69 50.99 -21.58
N ALA A 289 -3.92 50.65 -21.96
CA ALA A 289 -5.04 51.51 -22.33
C ALA A 289 -6.24 50.60 -22.61
#